data_AF-A0A7V6TTQ7-F1
#
_entry.id   AF-A0A7V6TTQ7-F1
#
_cell.length_a   1.000
_cell.length_b   1.000
_cell.length_c   1.000
_cell.angle_alpha   90.00
_cell.angle_beta   90.00
_cell.angle_gamma   90.00
#
_symmetry.space_group_name_H-M   'P 1'
#
loop_
_entity.id
_entity.type
_entity.pdbx_description
1 polymer ?
#
loop_
_entity_poly.entity_id
_entity_poly.type
_entity_poly.pdbx_seq_one_letter_code
_entity_poly.pdbx_strand_id
1 'polypeptide(L)'
;MEGKGGIREKGRKTAVFIYIFIAFLILVIGCNKKNDNISIAKEGDNIITLENNLISISFSRENGIICSLIDKEKDIEFVAFQDYSNPLT
;
A
#
# COMPACT_ATOMS: atom_id res chain seq x y z
N MET A 1 8.86 33.13 11.10
CA MET A 1 7.76 32.19 11.44
C MET A 1 7.85 30.99 10.50
N GLU A 2 8.77 30.07 10.78
CA GLU A 2 8.64 28.70 10.30
C GLU A 2 7.40 28.12 10.99
N GLY A 3 6.49 27.45 10.28
CA GLY A 3 5.41 26.77 11.04
C GLY A 3 4.15 26.29 10.36
N LYS A 4 3.94 26.45 9.05
CA LYS A 4 2.79 25.82 8.37
C LYS A 4 3.14 24.68 7.40
N GLY A 5 4.39 24.60 6.94
CA GLY A 5 4.89 23.47 6.14
C GLY A 5 5.11 22.20 6.96
N GLY A 6 5.68 22.33 8.18
CA GLY A 6 6.09 21.18 9.00
C GLY A 6 4.94 20.30 9.50
N ILE A 7 3.75 20.88 9.76
CA ILE A 7 2.59 20.09 10.22
C ILE A 7 2.01 19.25 9.08
N ARG A 8 1.93 19.81 7.86
CA ARG A 8 1.48 19.08 6.66
C ARG A 8 2.45 17.97 6.28
N GLU A 9 3.75 18.22 6.37
CA GLU A 9 4.77 17.21 6.08
C GLU A 9 4.79 16.09 7.12
N LYS A 10 4.55 16.41 8.40
CA LYS A 10 4.43 15.43 9.48
C LYS A 10 3.18 14.54 9.31
N GLY A 11 2.06 15.11 8.88
CA GLY A 11 0.83 14.34 8.58
C GLY A 11 0.99 13.35 7.41
N ARG A 12 1.65 13.77 6.32
CA ARG A 12 1.92 12.89 5.17
C ARG A 12 2.78 11.69 5.57
N LYS A 13 3.86 11.91 6.33
CA LYS A 13 4.75 10.83 6.82
C LYS A 13 4.01 9.83 7.72
N THR A 14 3.08 10.31 8.57
CA THR A 14 2.24 9.43 9.40
C THR A 14 1.29 8.57 8.56
N ALA A 15 0.65 9.14 7.54
CA ALA A 15 -0.28 8.41 6.66
C ALA A 15 0.43 7.31 5.87
N VAL A 16 1.61 7.61 5.29
CA VAL A 16 2.47 6.64 4.59
C VAL A 16 2.75 5.42 5.48
N PHE A 17 3.11 5.66 6.74
CA PHE A 17 3.42 4.59 7.70
C PHE A 17 2.19 3.72 8.02
N ILE A 18 1.02 4.33 8.19
CA ILE A 18 -0.24 3.61 8.44
C ILE A 18 -0.58 2.70 7.25
N TYR A 19 -0.48 3.18 6.01
CA TYR A 19 -0.80 2.36 4.83
C TYR A 19 0.16 1.17 4.66
N ILE A 20 1.46 1.38 4.87
CA ILE A 20 2.46 0.29 4.85
C ILE A 20 2.14 -0.73 5.95
N PHE A 21 1.78 -0.27 7.15
CA PHE A 21 1.42 -1.15 8.26
C PHE A 21 0.15 -1.96 7.97
N ILE A 22 -0.89 -1.34 7.38
CA ILE A 22 -2.12 -2.03 6.97
C ILE A 22 -1.82 -3.06 5.87
N ALA A 23 -1.01 -2.71 4.86
CA ALA A 23 -0.61 -3.64 3.81
C ALA A 23 0.11 -4.88 4.41
N PHE A 24 1.05 -4.65 5.33
CA PHE A 24 1.72 -5.73 6.06
C PHE A 24 0.76 -6.57 6.90
N LEU A 25 -0.20 -5.95 7.58
CA LEU A 25 -1.20 -6.66 8.38
C LEU A 25 -2.10 -7.56 7.50
N ILE A 26 -2.55 -7.06 6.34
CA ILE A 26 -3.34 -7.83 5.38
C ILE A 26 -2.53 -9.02 4.86
N LEU A 27 -1.23 -8.84 4.59
CA LEU A 27 -0.34 -9.94 4.21
C LEU A 27 -0.17 -10.96 5.32
N VAL A 28 0.00 -10.53 6.58
CA VAL A 28 0.11 -11.43 7.74
C VAL A 28 -1.19 -12.22 7.94
N ILE A 29 -2.35 -11.57 7.82
CA ILE A 29 -3.67 -12.25 7.89
C ILE A 29 -3.86 -13.19 6.70
N GLY A 30 -3.38 -12.81 5.52
CA GLY A 30 -3.37 -13.64 4.32
C GLY A 30 -2.37 -14.81 4.39
N CYS A 31 -1.34 -14.74 5.22
CA CYS A 31 -0.40 -15.83 5.50
C CYS A 31 -1.03 -16.82 6.50
N ASN A 32 -2.03 -17.57 6.03
CA ASN A 32 -2.76 -18.52 6.87
C ASN A 32 -2.05 -19.88 7.00
N LYS A 33 -1.03 -20.16 6.17
CA LYS A 33 -0.27 -21.42 6.20
C LYS A 33 1.22 -21.16 6.39
N LYS A 34 1.88 -22.06 7.14
CA LYS A 34 3.34 -22.09 7.39
C LYS A 34 4.24 -22.05 6.13
N ASN A 35 3.67 -22.19 4.92
CA ASN A 35 4.38 -22.26 3.64
C ASN A 35 4.04 -21.11 2.68
N ASP A 36 3.24 -20.12 3.09
CA ASP A 36 2.98 -18.96 2.25
C ASP A 36 4.21 -18.05 2.28
N ASN A 37 5.05 -18.15 1.25
CA ASN A 37 6.16 -17.24 1.05
C ASN A 37 5.61 -15.87 0.67
N ILE A 38 6.06 -14.83 1.38
CA ILE A 38 5.83 -13.44 0.98
C ILE A 38 6.95 -13.05 0.03
N SER A 39 6.60 -12.68 -1.21
CA SER A 39 7.52 -12.07 -2.16
C SER A 39 7.32 -10.57 -2.23
N ILE A 40 8.42 -9.86 -2.48
CA ILE A 40 8.44 -8.42 -2.71
C ILE A 40 8.90 -8.21 -4.14
N ALA A 41 8.03 -7.69 -4.99
CA ALA A 41 8.34 -7.31 -6.36
C ALA A 41 8.38 -5.80 -6.49
N LYS A 42 9.31 -5.30 -7.31
CA LYS A 42 9.36 -3.88 -7.69
C LYS A 42 8.79 -3.76 -9.10
N GLU A 43 7.62 -3.13 -9.22
CA GLU A 43 7.00 -2.86 -10.52
C GLU A 43 7.28 -1.42 -10.94
N GLY A 44 8.18 -1.24 -11.91
CA GLY A 44 8.64 0.08 -12.34
C GLY A 44 9.46 0.81 -11.27
N ASP A 45 9.48 2.14 -11.34
CA ASP A 45 10.33 2.95 -10.46
C ASP A 45 9.69 3.33 -9.12
N ASN A 46 8.35 3.40 -9.09
CA ASN A 46 7.62 3.97 -7.96
C ASN A 46 6.57 3.05 -7.34
N ILE A 47 6.38 1.81 -7.80
CA ILE A 47 5.45 0.85 -7.19
C ILE A 47 6.23 -0.30 -6.52
N ILE A 48 5.79 -0.65 -5.32
CA ILE A 48 6.23 -1.85 -4.61
C ILE A 48 5.01 -2.75 -4.48
N THR A 49 5.18 -4.01 -4.87
CA THR A 49 4.16 -5.04 -4.77
C THR A 49 4.61 -6.05 -3.73
N LEU A 50 3.75 -6.29 -2.75
CA LEU A 50 3.90 -7.36 -1.78
C LEU A 50 2.84 -8.41 -2.10
N GLU A 51 3.26 -9.66 -2.26
CA GLU A 51 2.32 -10.71 -2.62
C GLU A 51 2.63 -12.02 -1.91
N ASN A 52 1.61 -12.86 -1.81
CA ASN A 52 1.73 -14.27 -1.50
C ASN A 52 0.85 -15.07 -2.48
N ASN A 53 0.58 -16.32 -2.16
CA ASN A 53 -0.24 -17.21 -2.99
C ASN A 53 -1.72 -16.79 -3.09
N LEU A 54 -2.22 -15.99 -2.14
CA LEU A 54 -3.64 -15.64 -2.01
C LEU A 54 -3.91 -14.16 -2.34
N ILE A 55 -3.00 -13.27 -1.99
CA ILE A 55 -3.19 -11.83 -2.08
C ILE A 55 -1.98 -11.19 -2.74
N SER A 56 -2.21 -10.19 -3.60
CA SER A 56 -1.19 -9.25 -4.04
C SER A 56 -1.62 -7.83 -3.66
N ILE A 57 -0.72 -7.03 -3.11
CA ILE A 57 -0.98 -5.64 -2.72
C ILE A 57 0.11 -4.78 -3.32
N SER A 58 -0.28 -3.82 -4.15
CA SER A 58 0.65 -2.86 -4.74
C SER A 58 0.46 -1.50 -4.09
N PHE A 59 1.56 -0.82 -3.76
CA PHE A 59 1.53 0.53 -3.22
C PHE A 59 2.63 1.42 -3.80
N SER A 60 2.37 2.72 -3.83
CA SER A 60 3.36 3.70 -4.25
C SER A 60 4.45 3.84 -3.20
N ARG A 61 5.70 3.71 -3.63
CA ARG A 61 6.89 3.93 -2.82
C ARG A 61 7.01 5.37 -2.34
N GLU A 62 6.49 6.33 -3.10
CA GLU A 62 6.66 7.76 -2.82
C GLU A 62 5.75 8.26 -1.68
N ASN A 63 4.58 7.64 -1.53
CA ASN A 63 3.54 8.12 -0.62
C ASN A 63 2.85 7.00 0.18
N GLY A 64 3.23 5.73 -0.01
CA GLY A 64 2.74 4.57 0.72
C GLY A 64 1.31 4.17 0.38
N ILE A 65 0.64 4.86 -0.55
CA ILE A 65 -0.76 4.62 -0.87
C ILE A 65 -0.91 3.28 -1.59
N ILE A 66 -1.85 2.47 -1.12
CA ILE A 66 -2.25 1.23 -1.77
C ILE A 66 -2.92 1.60 -3.10
N CYS A 67 -2.36 1.11 -4.20
CA CYS A 67 -2.85 1.31 -5.56
C CYS A 67 -3.78 0.17 -5.98
N SER A 68 -3.45 -1.06 -5.62
CA SER A 68 -4.27 -2.23 -5.90
C SER A 68 -4.14 -3.30 -4.82
N LEU A 69 -5.21 -4.08 -4.66
CA LEU A 69 -5.26 -5.30 -3.89
C LEU A 69 -5.96 -6.37 -4.73
N ILE A 70 -5.31 -7.50 -4.95
CA ILE A 70 -5.84 -8.62 -5.73
C ILE A 70 -6.04 -9.80 -4.79
N ASP A 71 -7.25 -10.34 -4.75
CA ASP A 71 -7.58 -11.65 -4.18
C ASP A 71 -7.44 -12.71 -5.30
N LYS A 72 -6.33 -13.44 -5.29
CA LYS A 72 -5.98 -14.46 -6.30
C LYS A 72 -6.86 -15.70 -6.21
N GLU A 73 -7.48 -15.97 -5.05
CA GLU A 73 -8.37 -17.13 -4.88
C GLU A 73 -9.71 -16.87 -5.56
N LYS A 74 -10.22 -15.63 -5.49
CA LYS A 74 -11.49 -15.24 -6.10
C LYS A 74 -11.36 -14.63 -7.49
N ASP A 75 -10.14 -14.38 -7.95
CA ASP A 75 -9.83 -13.64 -9.18
C ASP A 75 -10.48 -12.24 -9.18
N ILE A 76 -10.40 -11.55 -8.04
CA ILE A 76 -10.97 -10.20 -7.85
C ILE A 76 -9.85 -9.20 -7.63
N GLU A 77 -9.84 -8.15 -8.45
CA GLU A 77 -8.96 -7.00 -8.28
C GLU A 77 -9.73 -5.80 -7.73
N PHE A 78 -9.24 -5.27 -6.60
CA PHE A 78 -9.66 -4.01 -6.02
C PHE A 78 -8.63 -2.94 -6.36
N VAL A 79 -8.98 -2.07 -7.31
CA VAL A 79 -8.14 -0.92 -7.66
C VAL A 79 -8.55 0.27 -6.81
N ALA A 80 -7.64 0.72 -5.95
CA ALA A 80 -7.82 1.95 -5.19
C ALA A 80 -7.40 3.12 -6.08
N PHE A 81 -8.35 3.62 -6.88
CA PHE A 81 -8.15 4.91 -7.55
C PHE A 81 -8.19 6.01 -6.50
N GLN A 82 -7.04 6.66 -6.28
CA GLN A 82 -7.02 7.96 -5.64
C GLN A 82 -6.45 8.95 -6.66
N ASP A 83 -7.37 9.65 -7.31
CA ASP A 83 -7.05 10.80 -8.14
C ASP A 83 -6.61 11.96 -7.23
N TYR A 84 -5.31 12.04 -6.94
CA TYR A 84 -4.71 13.10 -6.13
C TYR A 84 -4.58 14.43 -6.88
N SER A 85 -5.15 14.56 -8.08
CA SER A 85 -5.21 15.85 -8.76
C SER A 85 -6.12 16.85 -8.03
N ASN A 86 -6.99 16.40 -7.11
CA ASN A 86 -7.95 17.26 -6.42
C ASN A 86 -7.97 17.05 -4.89
N PRO A 87 -7.24 17.86 -4.10
CA PRO A 87 -7.12 17.70 -2.64
C PRO A 87 -8.34 18.19 -1.84
N LEU A 88 -9.54 18.27 -2.45
CA LEU A 88 -10.78 18.79 -1.84
C LEU A 88 -11.95 17.78 -1.80
N THR A 89 -11.70 16.50 -2.10
CA THR A 89 -12.65 15.39 -1.91
C THR A 89 -12.03 14.26 -1.13
#